data_AF-A0AAU3NW95-F1
#
_entry.id   AF-A0AAU3NW95-F1
#
_cell.length_a   1.000
_cell.length_b   1.000
_cell.length_c   1.000
_cell.angle_alpha   90.00
_cell.angle_beta   90.00
_cell.angle_gamma   90.00
#
_symmetry.space_group_name_H-M   'P 1'
#
loop_
_entity.id
_entity.type
_entity.pdbx_description
1 polymer ?
#
loop_
_entity_poly.entity_id
_entity_poly.type
_entity_poly.pdbx_seq_one_letter_code
_entity_poly.pdbx_strand_id
1 'polypeptide(L)'
;MAEVLAGPPCVVAEPAGSAVAGSTVPRRQTGVSAQTLAPDYQRILSVLESEAGREGMRCQQLAVALGLEAIPAKVEGLRSKAKRLVERGWALQVRPGVFTALAVAAV
;
A
#
# COMPACT_ATOMS: atom_id res chain seq x y z
N MET A 1 -28.57 34.63 5.55
CA MET A 1 -27.49 34.91 4.59
C MET A 1 -26.16 34.72 5.32
N ALA A 2 -25.27 33.93 4.70
CA ALA A 2 -23.85 33.71 5.02
C ALA A 2 -23.49 32.78 6.20
N GLU A 3 -23.20 31.54 5.80
CA GLU A 3 -22.42 30.52 6.50
C GLU A 3 -20.95 30.96 6.66
N VAL A 4 -20.27 30.50 7.72
CA VAL A 4 -18.80 30.59 7.87
C VAL A 4 -18.23 29.21 8.21
N LEU A 5 -17.78 28.54 7.15
CA LEU A 5 -16.54 27.77 6.97
C LEU A 5 -15.78 27.22 8.21
N ALA A 6 -15.82 25.88 8.31
CA ALA A 6 -14.70 24.91 8.36
C ALA A 6 -13.50 25.07 9.35
N GLY A 7 -13.28 23.97 10.10
CA GLY A 7 -12.01 23.47 10.65
C GLY A 7 -11.98 23.43 12.19
N PRO A 8 -11.93 22.25 12.86
CA PRO A 8 -10.70 21.44 13.00
C PRO A 8 -10.98 19.90 13.11
N PRO A 9 -10.00 18.99 13.30
CA PRO A 9 -8.56 19.17 13.51
C PRO A 9 -7.66 18.50 12.48
N CYS A 10 -6.40 18.91 12.49
CA CYS A 10 -5.28 18.18 11.92
C CYS A 10 -5.31 16.72 12.42
N VAL A 11 -5.82 15.79 11.62
CA VAL A 11 -5.57 14.37 11.86
C VAL A 11 -4.25 14.05 11.19
N VAL A 12 -3.17 14.21 11.96
CA VAL A 12 -1.91 13.53 11.68
C VAL A 12 -2.23 12.04 11.85
N ALA A 13 -2.58 11.39 10.75
CA ALA A 13 -2.73 9.95 10.70
C ALA A 13 -1.31 9.36 10.77
N GLU A 14 -0.76 9.27 11.98
CA GLU A 14 0.29 8.32 12.31
C GLU A 14 -0.15 6.96 11.77
N PRO A 15 0.55 6.37 10.78
CA PRO A 15 0.33 4.98 10.46
C PRO A 15 1.09 4.21 11.55
N ALA A 16 0.45 4.10 12.72
CA ALA A 16 0.81 3.12 13.73
C ALA A 16 0.62 1.76 13.06
N GLY A 17 1.71 1.29 12.44
CA GLY A 17 1.82 -0.03 11.85
C GLY A 17 1.78 -1.04 12.98
N SER A 18 0.58 -1.31 13.49
CA SER A 18 0.32 -2.49 14.29
C SER A 18 0.36 -3.66 13.33
N ALA A 19 1.56 -4.21 13.13
CA ALA A 19 1.72 -5.50 12.50
C ALA A 19 1.04 -6.53 13.41
N VAL A 20 -0.25 -6.75 13.19
CA VAL A 20 -1.02 -7.77 13.91
C VAL A 20 -0.38 -9.11 13.59
N ALA A 21 0.23 -9.71 14.60
CA ALA A 21 0.74 -11.09 14.54
C ALA A 21 -0.43 -11.99 14.12
N GLY A 22 -0.40 -12.49 12.88
CA GLY A 22 -1.47 -13.32 12.32
C GLY A 22 -2.11 -12.82 11.02
N SER A 23 -1.78 -11.61 10.52
CA SER A 23 -2.26 -11.15 9.20
C SER A 23 -1.61 -11.95 8.06
N THR A 24 -2.17 -13.13 7.80
CA THR A 24 -1.88 -13.94 6.63
C THR A 24 -2.43 -13.19 5.43
N VAL A 25 -1.54 -12.64 4.60
CA VAL A 25 -1.92 -12.20 3.25
C VAL A 25 -2.43 -13.45 2.52
N PRO A 26 -3.75 -13.61 2.24
CA PRO A 26 -4.27 -14.72 1.46
C PRO A 26 -3.57 -14.76 0.09
N ARG A 27 -3.52 -15.92 -0.56
CA ARG A 27 -3.06 -15.95 -1.96
C ARG A 27 -4.10 -15.24 -2.82
N ARG A 28 -3.67 -14.44 -3.79
CA ARG A 28 -4.56 -13.80 -4.75
C ARG A 28 -5.22 -14.88 -5.61
N GLN A 29 -6.54 -14.85 -5.69
CA GLN A 29 -7.36 -15.70 -6.54
C GLN A 29 -8.34 -14.80 -7.32
N THR A 30 -8.76 -15.24 -8.50
CA THR A 30 -9.79 -14.56 -9.30
C THR A 30 -11.06 -14.39 -8.46
N GLY A 31 -11.48 -13.16 -8.20
CA GLY A 31 -12.63 -12.82 -7.35
C GLY A 31 -12.31 -12.45 -5.90
N VAL A 32 -11.06 -12.55 -5.44
CA VAL A 32 -10.64 -12.09 -4.12
C VAL A 32 -10.16 -10.65 -4.21
N SER A 33 -10.93 -9.74 -3.60
CA SER A 33 -10.65 -8.29 -3.60
C SER A 33 -9.57 -7.92 -2.59
N ALA A 34 -8.78 -6.88 -2.88
CA ALA A 34 -7.75 -6.36 -1.96
C ALA A 34 -8.32 -6.01 -0.59
N GLN A 35 -9.63 -5.71 -0.50
CA GLN A 35 -10.39 -5.46 0.73
C GLN A 35 -10.33 -6.60 1.76
N THR A 36 -9.99 -7.84 1.37
CA THR A 36 -9.81 -8.96 2.32
C THR A 36 -8.46 -8.93 3.03
N LEU A 37 -7.51 -8.11 2.56
CA LEU A 37 -6.20 -7.96 3.19
C LEU A 37 -6.29 -7.10 4.44
N ALA A 38 -5.26 -7.14 5.30
CA ALA A 38 -5.19 -6.19 6.40
C ALA A 38 -5.08 -4.74 5.87
N PRO A 39 -5.58 -3.73 6.60
CA PRO A 39 -5.62 -2.33 6.14
C PRO A 39 -4.26 -1.80 5.65
N ASP A 40 -3.16 -2.20 6.30
CA ASP A 40 -1.80 -1.87 5.87
C ASP A 40 -1.48 -2.32 4.44
N TYR A 41 -1.86 -3.56 4.09
CA TYR A 41 -1.62 -4.12 2.77
C TYR A 41 -2.57 -3.52 1.72
N GLN A 42 -3.80 -3.19 2.12
CA GLN A 42 -4.76 -2.49 1.26
C GLN A 42 -4.22 -1.13 0.82
N ARG A 43 -3.68 -0.33 1.75
CA ARG A 43 -3.08 0.98 1.42
C ARG A 43 -1.91 0.84 0.46
N ILE A 44 -1.03 -0.15 0.70
CA ILE A 44 0.10 -0.45 -0.20
C ILE A 44 -0.41 -0.77 -1.61
N LEU A 45 -1.41 -1.63 -1.74
CA LEU A 45 -1.98 -1.98 -3.03
C LEU A 45 -2.68 -0.81 -3.71
N SER A 46 -3.45 -0.01 -2.97
CA SER A 46 -4.13 1.17 -3.52
C SER A 46 -3.14 2.16 -4.13
N VAL A 47 -2.00 2.38 -3.48
CA VAL A 47 -0.91 3.20 -4.04
C VAL A 47 -0.31 2.54 -5.29
N LEU A 48 -0.10 1.22 -5.29
CA LEU A 48 0.42 0.49 -6.45
C LEU A 48 -0.59 0.43 -7.62
N GLU A 49 -1.89 0.53 -7.36
CA GLU A 49 -2.96 0.53 -8.36
C GLU A 49 -3.17 1.91 -9.00
N SER A 50 -2.62 2.97 -8.40
CA SER A 50 -2.55 4.30 -9.00
C SER A 50 -1.77 4.31 -10.31
N GLU A 51 -1.97 5.33 -11.14
CA GLU A 51 -1.27 5.46 -12.42
C GLU A 51 0.25 5.38 -12.26
N ALA A 52 0.81 6.12 -11.31
CA ALA A 52 2.24 6.09 -10.98
C ALA A 52 2.71 4.72 -10.44
N GLY A 53 1.82 4.00 -9.74
CA GLY A 53 2.09 2.66 -9.24
C GLY A 53 2.20 1.60 -10.34
N ARG A 54 1.37 1.72 -11.38
CA ARG A 54 1.32 0.78 -12.52
C ARG A 54 2.60 0.77 -13.35
N GLU A 55 3.24 1.92 -13.51
CA GLU A 55 4.55 2.05 -14.18
C GLU A 55 5.71 1.43 -13.38
N GLY A 56 5.47 1.08 -12.11
CA GLY A 56 6.44 0.47 -11.22
C GLY A 56 7.02 1.50 -10.24
N MET A 57 6.74 1.28 -8.96
CA MET A 57 7.05 2.21 -7.90
C MET A 57 8.12 1.66 -6.95
N ARG A 58 9.09 2.50 -6.59
CA ARG A 58 10.13 2.16 -5.59
C ARG A 58 9.54 2.15 -4.18
N CYS A 59 10.06 1.32 -3.28
CA CYS A 59 9.63 1.32 -1.87
C CYS A 59 9.73 2.70 -1.22
N GLN A 60 10.74 3.49 -1.56
CA GLN A 60 10.89 4.83 -1.02
C GLN A 60 9.80 5.79 -1.52
N GLN A 61 9.42 5.71 -2.80
CA GLN A 61 8.29 6.45 -3.35
C GLN A 61 6.98 5.99 -2.71
N LEU A 62 6.84 4.69 -2.49
CA LEU A 62 5.69 4.09 -1.85
C LEU A 62 5.53 4.58 -0.40
N ALA A 63 6.63 4.71 0.33
CA ALA A 63 6.63 5.31 1.66
C ALA A 63 6.11 6.76 1.63
N VAL A 64 6.64 7.58 0.71
CA VAL A 64 6.21 8.98 0.54
C VAL A 64 4.71 9.06 0.20
N ALA A 65 4.23 8.24 -0.73
CA ALA A 65 2.82 8.23 -1.13
C ALA A 65 1.88 7.71 -0.03
N LEU A 66 2.39 6.86 0.87
CA LEU A 66 1.67 6.43 2.07
C LEU A 66 1.74 7.45 3.22
N GLY A 67 2.38 8.60 3.03
CA GLY A 67 2.61 9.59 4.09
C GLY A 67 3.61 9.12 5.15
N LEU A 68 4.39 8.08 4.85
CA LEU A 68 5.45 7.58 5.71
C LEU A 68 6.75 8.34 5.42
N GLU A 69 7.53 8.57 6.48
CA GLU A 69 8.90 9.05 6.31
C GLU A 69 9.72 8.04 5.50
N ALA A 70 10.43 8.55 4.51
CA ALA A 70 11.30 7.79 3.61
C ALA A 70 12.63 7.33 4.25
N ILE A 71 12.60 7.01 5.55
CA ILE A 71 13.76 6.55 6.31
C ILE A 71 14.02 5.05 6.05
N PRO A 72 15.29 4.60 6.05
CA PRO A 72 15.65 3.22 5.73
C PRO A 72 14.86 2.17 6.51
N ALA A 73 14.64 2.39 7.81
CA ALA A 73 13.88 1.47 8.65
C ALA A 73 12.43 1.24 8.16
N LYS A 74 11.72 2.33 7.80
CA LYS A 74 10.34 2.25 7.28
C LYS A 74 10.32 1.64 5.87
N VAL A 75 11.28 2.03 5.02
CA VAL A 75 11.41 1.51 3.66
C VAL A 75 11.66 0.00 3.66
N GLU A 76 12.50 -0.52 4.55
CA GLU A 76 12.79 -1.96 4.64
C GLU A 76 11.60 -2.77 5.17
N GLY A 77 10.85 -2.19 6.13
CA GLY A 77 9.57 -2.75 6.57
C GLY A 77 8.55 -2.83 5.43
N LEU A 78 8.48 -1.78 4.61
CA LEU A 78 7.60 -1.72 3.45
C LEU A 78 8.02 -2.69 2.35
N ARG A 79 9.33 -2.84 2.12
CA ARG A 79 9.89 -3.83 1.19
C ARG A 79 9.50 -5.25 1.61
N SER A 80 9.56 -5.55 2.89
CA SER A 80 9.15 -6.85 3.44
C SER A 80 7.65 -7.10 3.21
N LYS A 81 6.80 -6.09 3.44
CA LYS A 81 5.35 -6.18 3.14
C LYS A 81 5.07 -6.34 1.65
N ALA A 82 5.74 -5.56 0.79
CA ALA A 82 5.59 -5.63 -0.65
C ALA A 82 6.05 -6.99 -1.19
N LYS A 83 7.18 -7.53 -0.71
CA LYS A 83 7.63 -8.87 -1.08
C LYS A 83 6.61 -9.94 -0.70
N ARG A 84 5.99 -9.85 0.48
CA ARG A 84 4.92 -10.76 0.89
C ARG A 84 3.69 -10.67 -0.03
N LEU A 85 3.34 -9.47 -0.51
CA LEU A 85 2.30 -9.31 -1.54
C LEU A 85 2.69 -9.99 -2.85
N VAL A 86 3.95 -9.88 -3.28
CA VAL A 86 4.46 -10.55 -4.48
C VAL A 86 4.42 -12.08 -4.35
N GLU A 87 4.90 -12.64 -3.24
CA GLU A 87 4.86 -14.10 -2.98
C GLU A 87 3.44 -14.66 -2.94
N ARG A 88 2.46 -13.81 -2.66
CA ARG A 88 1.04 -14.15 -2.61
C ARG A 88 0.31 -13.81 -3.90
N GLY A 89 0.97 -13.22 -4.89
CA GLY A 89 0.41 -12.88 -6.20
C GLY A 89 -0.40 -11.59 -6.25
N TRP A 90 -0.35 -10.75 -5.22
CA TRP A 90 -1.04 -9.46 -5.15
C TRP A 90 -0.32 -8.32 -5.87
N ALA A 91 1.00 -8.37 -5.87
CA ALA A 91 1.87 -7.41 -6.53
C ALA A 91 2.89 -8.14 -7.41
N LEU A 92 3.54 -7.42 -8.31
CA LEU A 92 4.65 -7.92 -9.10
C LEU A 92 5.89 -7.07 -8.82
N GLN A 93 7.03 -7.73 -8.57
CA GLN A 93 8.32 -7.06 -8.55
C GLN A 93 8.85 -6.98 -9.99
N VAL A 94 8.86 -5.78 -10.57
CA VAL A 94 9.34 -5.56 -11.95
C VAL A 94 10.86 -5.48 -11.99
N ARG A 95 11.45 -4.86 -10.97
CA ARG A 95 12.91 -4.71 -10.79
C ARG A 95 13.26 -4.80 -9.30
N PRO A 96 14.52 -5.04 -8.93
CA PRO A 96 14.93 -5.03 -7.52
C PRO A 96 14.51 -3.71 -6.84
N GLY A 97 13.60 -3.80 -5.87
CA GLY A 97 13.08 -2.64 -5.13
C GLY A 97 11.99 -1.82 -5.84
N VAL A 98 11.52 -2.26 -7.02
CA VAL A 98 10.42 -1.65 -7.78
C VAL A 98 9.26 -2.65 -7.87
N PHE A 99 8.07 -2.21 -7.46
CA PHE A 99 6.87 -3.03 -7.38
C PHE A 99 5.73 -2.38 -8.14
N THR A 100 4.87 -3.18 -8.74
CA THR A 100 3.63 -2.75 -9.41
C THR A 100 2.46 -3.58 -8.89
N ALA A 101 1.25 -3.03 -8.94
CA ALA A 101 0.05 -3.81 -8.65
C ALA A 101 -0.14 -4.85 -9.75
N LEU A 102 -0.46 -6.07 -9.36
CA LEU A 102 -0.87 -7.08 -10.32
C LEU A 102 -2.31 -6.72 -10.67
N ALA A 103 -2.51 -5.96 -11.76
CA ALA A 103 -3.84 -5.47 -12.14
C ALA A 103 -4.83 -6.65 -12.16
N VAL A 104 -6.01 -6.47 -11.57
CA VAL A 104 -7.12 -7.33 -11.95
C VAL A 104 -7.47 -6.86 -13.35
N ALA A 105 -7.26 -7.71 -14.35
CA ALA A 105 -7.89 -7.46 -15.63
C ALA A 105 -9.39 -7.42 -15.32
N ALA A 106 -9.96 -6.22 -15.31
CA ALA A 106 -11.40 -6.06 -15.37
C ALA A 106 -11.79 -6.67 -16.72
N VAL A 107 -12.28 -7.91 -16.68
CA VAL A 107 -12.90 -8.57 -17.81
C VAL A 107 -14.34 -8.07 -17.90
#